data_AF-A0A0C2JGM2-F1
#
_entry.id   AF-A0A0C2JGM2-F1
#
_cell.length_a   1.000
_cell.length_b   1.000
_cell.length_c   1.000
_cell.angle_alpha   90.00
_cell.angle_beta   90.00
_cell.angle_gamma   90.00
#
_symmetry.space_group_name_H-M   'P 1'
#
loop_
_entity.id
_entity.type
_entity.pdbx_description
1 polymer ?
#
loop_
_entity_poly.entity_id
_entity_poly.type
_entity_poly.pdbx_seq_one_letter_code
_entity_poly.pdbx_strand_id
1 'polypeptide(L)'
;MEINLPMESNIFIDWRTDGLIYMNFPLSKNKLKTLRSTNSGRIWNELKFLNNENFDAQNPVHFEFSMHDPQSVPSNIITPDIQYQKLKDGLQPFITFDGGYSWKRIPKTKSKVTVLKLSSVIIAADLDTNFINYSLDEGSTWIRAKLFDNSPNDMIV
;
A
#
# COMPACT_ATOMS: atom_id res chain seq x y z
N MET A 1 -22.33 20.89 6.26
CA MET A 1 -22.35 20.33 4.89
C MET A 1 -21.68 18.97 5.00
N GLU A 2 -22.47 17.90 5.16
CA GLU A 2 -21.92 16.54 5.17
C GLU A 2 -21.48 16.21 3.75
N ILE A 3 -20.18 16.03 3.56
CA ILE A 3 -19.63 15.57 2.29
C ILE A 3 -19.96 14.08 2.24
N ASN A 4 -20.89 13.70 1.36
CA ASN A 4 -21.15 12.29 1.05
C ASN A 4 -19.90 11.75 0.35
N LEU A 5 -18.96 11.21 1.13
CA LEU A 5 -17.82 10.51 0.58
C LEU A 5 -18.36 9.28 -0.17
N PRO A 6 -17.87 9.01 -1.40
CA PRO A 6 -18.27 7.82 -2.13
C PRO A 6 -17.98 6.58 -1.25
N MET A 7 -18.94 5.67 -1.22
CA MET A 7 -18.82 4.42 -0.47
C MET A 7 -17.59 3.66 -0.94
N GLU A 8 -16.78 3.18 0.00
CA GLU A 8 -15.58 2.40 -0.30
C GLU A 8 -15.93 1.14 -1.10
N SER A 9 -15.15 0.86 -2.14
CA SER A 9 -15.32 -0.36 -2.93
C SER A 9 -14.82 -1.57 -2.15
N ASN A 10 -15.51 -2.70 -2.27
CA ASN A 10 -15.02 -3.98 -1.77
C ASN A 10 -14.34 -4.82 -2.85
N ILE A 11 -14.19 -4.31 -4.07
CA ILE A 11 -13.57 -5.00 -5.20
C ILE A 11 -12.62 -4.08 -5.95
N PHE A 12 -11.48 -4.64 -6.37
CA PHE A 12 -10.54 -4.01 -7.27
C PHE A 12 -10.13 -5.01 -8.35
N ILE A 13 -10.27 -4.60 -9.61
CA ILE A 13 -9.91 -5.42 -10.77
C ILE A 13 -8.65 -4.80 -11.35
N ASP A 14 -7.56 -5.57 -11.37
CA ASP A 14 -6.31 -5.10 -11.94
C ASP A 14 -6.24 -5.48 -13.41
N TRP A 15 -6.55 -4.51 -14.27
CA TRP A 15 -6.56 -4.71 -15.73
C TRP A 15 -5.18 -5.04 -16.32
N ARG A 16 -4.09 -4.84 -15.57
CA ARG A 16 -2.73 -5.11 -16.04
C ARG A 16 -2.41 -6.61 -16.04
N THR A 17 -3.16 -7.40 -15.28
CA THR A 17 -2.97 -8.86 -15.16
C THR A 17 -4.30 -9.56 -15.40
N ASP A 18 -4.38 -10.37 -16.45
CA ASP A 18 -5.61 -11.06 -16.83
C ASP A 18 -6.18 -11.90 -15.67
N GLY A 19 -7.45 -11.66 -15.37
CA GLY A 19 -8.18 -12.39 -14.33
C GLY A 19 -7.80 -12.04 -12.89
N LEU A 20 -6.95 -11.02 -12.67
CA LEU A 20 -6.55 -10.57 -11.36
C LEU A 20 -7.63 -9.70 -10.70
N ILE A 21 -8.17 -10.20 -9.59
CA ILE A 21 -9.20 -9.51 -8.81
C ILE A 21 -8.81 -9.56 -7.34
N TYR A 22 -8.99 -8.45 -6.65
CA TYR A 22 -8.92 -8.35 -5.19
C TYR A 22 -10.31 -8.05 -4.66
N MET A 23 -10.67 -8.67 -3.55
CA MET A 23 -11.95 -8.43 -2.89
C MET A 23 -11.81 -8.47 -1.37
N ASN A 24 -12.52 -7.57 -0.70
CA ASN A 24 -12.60 -7.50 0.75
C ASN A 24 -13.73 -8.40 1.25
N PHE A 25 -13.37 -9.49 1.93
CA PHE A 25 -14.32 -10.43 2.53
C PHE A 25 -14.55 -10.11 4.01
N PRO A 26 -15.79 -10.19 4.52
CA PRO A 26 -16.07 -10.04 5.94
C PRO A 26 -15.58 -11.27 6.71
N LEU A 27 -14.74 -11.05 7.72
CA LEU A 27 -14.32 -12.09 8.67
C LEU A 27 -15.17 -12.06 9.94
N SER A 28 -15.48 -10.87 10.44
CA SER A 28 -16.35 -10.66 11.61
C SER A 28 -16.92 -9.25 11.57
N LYS A 29 -17.72 -8.88 12.57
CA LYS A 29 -18.21 -7.50 12.74
C LYS A 29 -17.04 -6.51 12.64
N ASN A 30 -17.11 -5.61 11.68
CA ASN A 30 -16.12 -4.56 11.37
C ASN A 30 -14.70 -5.06 11.05
N LYS A 31 -14.52 -6.34 10.67
CA LYS A 31 -13.23 -6.86 10.21
C LYS A 31 -13.36 -7.42 8.81
N LEU A 32 -12.59 -6.84 7.89
CA LEU A 32 -12.45 -7.29 6.51
C LEU A 32 -11.06 -7.91 6.31
N LYS A 33 -10.96 -8.80 5.32
CA LYS A 33 -9.69 -9.31 4.80
C LYS A 33 -9.72 -9.28 3.28
N THR A 34 -8.67 -8.77 2.66
CA THR A 34 -8.51 -8.84 1.21
C THR A 34 -8.05 -10.24 0.81
N LEU A 35 -8.76 -10.84 -0.14
CA LEU A 35 -8.32 -12.03 -0.86
C LEU A 35 -8.09 -11.69 -2.33
N ARG A 36 -7.30 -12.54 -3.00
CA ARG A 36 -6.94 -12.40 -4.41
C ARG A 36 -7.44 -13.59 -5.23
N SER A 37 -7.93 -13.33 -6.41
CA SER A 37 -8.19 -14.32 -7.46
C SER A 37 -7.34 -14.02 -8.68
N THR A 38 -6.84 -15.06 -9.35
CA THR A 38 -6.10 -14.99 -10.63
C THR A 38 -6.81 -15.75 -11.74
N ASN A 39 -8.05 -16.17 -11.51
CA ASN A 39 -8.87 -16.94 -12.44
C ASN A 39 -10.28 -16.36 -12.54
N SER A 40 -10.36 -15.02 -12.58
CA SER A 40 -11.60 -14.26 -12.75
C SER A 40 -12.65 -14.54 -11.67
N GLY A 41 -12.20 -14.69 -10.42
CA GLY A 41 -13.07 -14.85 -9.25
C GLY A 41 -13.53 -16.28 -8.95
N ARG A 42 -13.02 -17.30 -9.66
CA ARG A 42 -13.40 -18.70 -9.43
C ARG A 42 -12.78 -19.29 -8.16
N ILE A 43 -11.53 -18.93 -7.86
CA ILE A 43 -10.79 -19.34 -6.66
C ILE A 43 -10.21 -18.09 -6.00
N TRP A 44 -10.31 -18.04 -4.68
CA TRP A 44 -9.81 -16.95 -3.84
C TRP A 44 -8.74 -17.46 -2.90
N ASN A 45 -7.60 -16.78 -2.88
CA ASN A 45 -6.44 -17.11 -2.07
C ASN A 45 -6.11 -15.95 -1.14
N GLU A 46 -5.52 -16.27 0.01
CA GLU A 46 -4.97 -15.26 0.90
C GLU A 46 -3.77 -14.55 0.27
N LEU A 47 -3.59 -13.28 0.61
CA LEU A 47 -2.38 -12.54 0.24
C LEU A 47 -1.19 -13.08 1.03
N LYS A 48 -0.07 -13.32 0.34
CA LYS A 48 1.19 -13.68 0.98
C LYS A 48 1.99 -12.42 1.28
N PHE A 49 2.29 -12.15 2.54
CA PHE A 49 3.21 -11.07 2.90
C PHE A 49 4.60 -11.60 3.19
N LEU A 50 5.63 -10.93 2.66
CA LEU A 50 7.02 -11.28 2.89
C LEU A 50 7.53 -10.63 4.19
N ASN A 51 8.47 -11.32 4.85
CA ASN A 51 9.20 -10.84 6.04
C ASN A 51 8.33 -10.48 7.27
N ASN A 52 7.14 -11.07 7.43
CA ASN A 52 6.19 -10.70 8.50
C ASN A 52 5.35 -11.88 9.05
N GLU A 53 5.93 -13.08 9.19
CA GLU A 53 5.18 -14.30 9.59
C GLU A 53 4.33 -14.15 10.87
N ASN A 54 4.74 -13.28 11.81
CA ASN A 54 4.02 -13.07 13.08
C ASN A 54 2.92 -11.99 13.03
N PHE A 55 2.91 -11.11 12.02
CA PHE A 55 1.98 -9.99 11.94
C PHE A 55 0.64 -10.42 11.30
N ASP A 56 0.72 -11.24 10.25
CA ASP A 56 -0.42 -11.61 9.41
C ASP A 56 -1.46 -12.45 10.15
N ALA A 57 -1.01 -13.26 11.12
CA ALA A 57 -1.89 -14.07 11.94
C ALA A 57 -2.76 -13.24 12.92
N GLN A 58 -2.31 -12.05 13.31
CA GLN A 58 -2.98 -11.24 14.34
C GLN A 58 -3.86 -10.12 13.78
N ASN A 59 -3.56 -9.62 12.57
CA ASN A 59 -4.26 -8.49 11.98
C ASN A 59 -4.60 -8.76 10.51
N PRO A 60 -5.87 -9.09 10.17
CA PRO A 60 -6.24 -9.28 8.78
C PRO A 60 -6.02 -7.99 8.00
N VAL A 61 -5.24 -8.08 6.92
CA VAL A 61 -5.02 -6.96 6.01
C VAL A 61 -6.24 -6.83 5.11
N HIS A 62 -6.79 -5.61 5.06
CA HIS A 62 -7.73 -5.22 4.02
C HIS A 62 -7.21 -3.96 3.33
N PHE A 63 -7.38 -3.90 2.01
CA PHE A 63 -7.03 -2.77 1.20
C PHE A 63 -8.21 -1.81 1.08
N GLU A 64 -7.90 -0.53 1.17
CA GLU A 64 -8.78 0.59 0.83
C GLU A 64 -8.53 0.90 -0.65
N PHE A 65 -9.31 0.30 -1.53
CA PHE A 65 -9.16 0.40 -2.98
C PHE A 65 -9.36 1.82 -3.49
N SER A 66 -10.12 2.69 -2.80
CA SER A 66 -10.19 4.12 -3.14
C SER A 66 -8.86 4.86 -2.98
N MET A 67 -7.93 4.31 -2.20
CA MET A 67 -6.59 4.88 -2.00
C MET A 67 -5.59 4.42 -3.06
N HIS A 68 -5.94 3.43 -3.89
CA HIS A 68 -5.13 3.02 -5.03
C HIS A 68 -4.80 4.23 -5.91
N ASP A 69 -3.59 4.24 -6.45
CA ASP A 69 -3.15 5.31 -7.32
C ASP A 69 -2.29 4.72 -8.44
N PRO A 70 -2.85 4.62 -9.66
CA PRO A 70 -2.12 4.07 -10.79
C PRO A 70 -0.93 4.94 -11.20
N GLN A 71 -0.85 6.20 -10.77
CA GLN A 71 0.29 7.09 -11.04
C GLN A 71 1.43 6.92 -10.04
N SER A 72 1.21 6.22 -8.91
CA SER A 72 2.27 5.95 -7.94
C SER A 72 3.36 5.02 -8.50
N VAL A 73 3.09 4.35 -9.62
CA VAL A 73 4.04 3.52 -10.37
C VAL A 73 4.16 4.07 -11.79
N PRO A 74 5.38 4.28 -12.31
CA PRO A 74 5.56 4.72 -13.70
C PRO A 74 4.87 3.79 -14.70
N SER A 75 4.11 4.36 -15.63
CA SER A 75 3.23 3.63 -16.58
C SER A 75 3.93 2.66 -17.53
N ASN A 76 5.27 2.76 -17.65
CA ASN A 76 6.09 1.85 -18.45
C ASN A 76 6.52 0.58 -17.70
N ILE A 77 6.08 0.41 -16.45
CA ILE A 77 6.39 -0.77 -15.62
C ILE A 77 5.08 -1.45 -15.28
N ILE A 78 4.85 -2.63 -15.84
CA ILE A 78 3.60 -3.38 -15.68
C ILE A 78 3.53 -4.03 -14.29
N THR A 79 4.67 -4.27 -13.66
CA THR A 79 4.79 -5.24 -12.56
C THR A 79 4.50 -4.73 -11.14
N PRO A 80 4.89 -3.50 -10.73
CA PRO A 80 4.63 -3.04 -9.38
C PRO A 80 3.18 -2.59 -9.18
N ASP A 81 2.58 -2.99 -8.06
CA ASP A 81 1.33 -2.40 -7.57
C ASP A 81 1.50 -1.96 -6.12
N ILE A 82 0.80 -0.88 -5.75
CA ILE A 82 0.77 -0.39 -4.38
C ILE A 82 -0.68 -0.29 -3.91
N GLN A 83 -0.97 -0.96 -2.81
CA GLN A 83 -2.25 -0.91 -2.13
C GLN A 83 -2.06 -0.40 -0.71
N TYR A 84 -3.12 0.16 -0.13
CA TYR A 84 -3.05 0.82 1.17
C TYR A 84 -4.10 0.25 2.12
N GLN A 85 -3.73 0.10 3.39
CA GLN A 85 -4.68 0.02 4.47
C GLN A 85 -4.72 1.36 5.21
N LYS A 86 -5.92 1.86 5.49
CA LYS A 86 -6.09 3.10 6.26
C LYS A 86 -5.89 2.82 7.76
N LEU A 87 -5.09 3.64 8.41
CA LEU A 87 -4.88 3.61 9.87
C LEU A 87 -5.48 4.86 10.50
N LYS A 88 -5.55 4.89 11.84
CA LYS A 88 -6.04 6.06 12.59
C LYS A 88 -5.16 7.30 12.36
N ASP A 89 -3.86 7.10 12.22
CA ASP A 89 -2.83 8.15 12.22
C ASP A 89 -2.04 8.23 10.90
N GLY A 90 -2.41 7.45 9.88
CA GLY A 90 -1.72 7.43 8.60
C GLY A 90 -2.17 6.28 7.72
N LEU A 91 -1.27 5.81 6.88
CA LEU A 91 -1.48 4.71 5.94
C LEU A 91 -0.45 3.61 6.21
N GLN A 92 -0.88 2.38 5.97
CA GLN A 92 -0.02 1.22 5.86
C GLN A 92 0.03 0.80 4.39
N PRO A 93 1.07 1.17 3.63
CA PRO A 93 1.19 0.74 2.24
C PRO A 93 1.78 -0.67 2.16
N PHE A 94 1.43 -1.33 1.07
CA PHE A 94 1.97 -2.63 0.66
C PHE A 94 2.31 -2.55 -0.81
N ILE A 95 3.44 -3.14 -1.19
CA ILE A 95 3.91 -3.17 -2.58
C ILE A 95 4.12 -4.61 -3.02
N THR A 96 3.73 -4.92 -4.25
CA THR A 96 4.04 -6.18 -4.92
C THR A 96 4.91 -5.91 -6.14
N PHE A 97 5.69 -6.90 -6.54
CA PHE A 97 6.50 -6.91 -7.76
C PHE A 97 6.25 -8.15 -8.61
N ASP A 98 5.25 -8.96 -8.27
CA ASP A 98 4.96 -10.27 -8.89
C ASP A 98 3.47 -10.41 -9.24
N GLY A 99 2.83 -9.30 -9.60
CA GLY A 99 1.41 -9.25 -9.95
C GLY A 99 0.48 -9.54 -8.77
N GLY A 100 0.93 -9.30 -7.54
CA GLY A 100 0.15 -9.48 -6.32
C GLY A 100 0.20 -10.87 -5.71
N TYR A 101 1.12 -11.73 -6.14
CA TYR A 101 1.32 -13.04 -5.50
C TYR A 101 1.93 -12.89 -4.12
N SER A 102 2.94 -12.03 -3.98
CA SER A 102 3.52 -11.66 -2.71
C SER A 102 3.61 -10.15 -2.55
N TRP A 103 3.47 -9.72 -1.29
CA TRP A 103 3.42 -8.32 -0.90
C TRP A 103 4.49 -8.03 0.15
N LYS A 104 5.21 -6.93 -0.01
CA LYS A 104 6.09 -6.37 1.01
C LYS A 104 5.38 -5.21 1.70
N ARG A 105 5.57 -5.13 3.00
CA ARG A 105 5.11 -4.00 3.79
C ARG A 105 6.06 -2.82 3.65
N ILE A 106 5.50 -1.64 3.40
CA ILE A 106 6.22 -0.36 3.44
C ILE A 106 6.08 0.26 4.84
N PRO A 107 7.05 1.03 5.36
CA PRO A 107 6.87 1.81 6.58
C PRO A 107 5.58 2.63 6.56
N LYS A 108 4.94 2.78 7.73
CA LYS A 108 3.74 3.60 7.86
C LYS A 108 4.04 5.05 7.45
N THR A 109 3.09 5.67 6.78
CA THR A 109 3.28 6.98 6.13
C THR A 109 2.08 7.88 6.32
N LYS A 110 2.28 9.21 6.26
CA LYS A 110 1.19 10.19 6.22
C LYS A 110 0.54 10.33 4.84
N SER A 111 1.25 9.97 3.78
CA SER A 111 0.84 10.18 2.38
C SER A 111 1.00 8.92 1.55
N LYS A 112 0.49 8.97 0.31
CA LYS A 112 0.76 7.93 -0.70
C LYS A 112 2.27 7.83 -0.95
N VAL A 113 2.71 6.62 -1.30
CA VAL A 113 4.09 6.27 -1.61
C VAL A 113 4.42 6.69 -3.03
N THR A 114 5.67 7.10 -3.26
CA THR A 114 6.17 7.42 -4.59
C THR A 114 7.23 6.41 -5.00
N VAL A 115 7.13 5.91 -6.22
CA VAL A 115 8.12 5.03 -6.84
C VAL A 115 8.85 5.78 -7.95
N LEU A 116 10.18 5.77 -7.91
CA LEU A 116 11.04 6.47 -8.86
C LEU A 116 11.98 5.49 -9.59
N LYS A 117 12.56 5.96 -10.70
CA LYS A 117 13.62 5.30 -11.48
C LYS A 117 13.33 3.81 -11.72
N LEU A 118 12.31 3.52 -12.53
CA LEU A 118 11.94 2.15 -12.91
C LEU A 118 11.75 1.20 -11.70
N SER A 119 11.19 1.70 -10.60
CA SER A 119 10.97 0.96 -9.34
C SER A 119 12.20 0.60 -8.52
N SER A 120 13.37 1.16 -8.85
CA SER A 120 14.58 0.98 -8.04
C SER A 120 14.60 1.83 -6.78
N VAL A 121 13.76 2.87 -6.68
CA VAL A 121 13.70 3.74 -5.50
C VAL A 121 12.26 3.89 -5.05
N ILE A 122 12.00 3.58 -3.79
CA ILE A 122 10.69 3.76 -3.16
C ILE A 122 10.84 4.79 -2.06
N ILE A 123 9.96 5.79 -2.01
CA ILE A 123 9.98 6.87 -1.03
C ILE A 123 8.62 6.99 -0.36
N ALA A 124 8.61 7.11 0.96
CA ALA A 124 7.42 7.32 1.77
C ALA A 124 7.69 8.41 2.81
N ALA A 125 6.75 9.34 2.99
CA ALA A 125 6.83 10.32 4.07
C ALA A 125 6.64 9.62 5.42
N ASP A 126 7.50 9.89 6.40
CA ASP A 126 7.36 9.32 7.74
C ASP A 126 6.14 9.91 8.46
N LEU A 127 5.64 9.21 9.49
CA LEU A 127 4.57 9.72 10.34
C LEU A 127 4.94 11.02 11.05
N ASP A 128 6.23 11.23 11.33
CA ASP A 128 6.81 12.41 11.98
C ASP A 128 6.99 13.61 11.03
N THR A 129 6.64 13.48 9.72
CA THR A 129 6.70 14.48 8.63
C THR A 129 8.04 15.19 8.36
N ASN A 130 8.96 15.25 9.33
CA ASN A 130 10.33 15.72 9.20
C ASN A 130 11.30 14.63 8.72
N PHE A 131 10.77 13.45 8.40
CA PHE A 131 11.55 12.33 7.93
C PHE A 131 10.91 11.72 6.68
N ILE A 132 11.75 11.09 5.88
CA ILE A 132 11.33 10.16 4.84
C ILE A 132 11.90 8.78 5.14
N ASN A 133 11.17 7.76 4.73
CA ASN A 133 11.68 6.41 4.62
C ASN A 133 11.89 6.13 3.13
N TYR A 134 13.08 5.64 2.77
CA TYR A 134 13.34 5.22 1.40
C TYR A 134 13.99 3.85 1.34
N SER A 135 13.79 3.17 0.22
CA SER A 135 14.37 1.87 -0.09
C SER A 135 14.99 1.90 -1.48
N LEU A 136 16.12 1.21 -1.63
CA LEU A 136 16.87 1.05 -2.89
C LEU A 136 16.92 -0.42 -3.35
N ASP A 137 16.20 -1.31 -2.68
CA ASP A 137 16.24 -2.77 -2.85
C ASP A 137 14.83 -3.38 -2.90
N GLU A 138 13.93 -2.69 -3.61
CA GLU A 138 12.53 -3.11 -3.82
C GLU A 138 11.78 -3.31 -2.50
N GLY A 139 12.03 -2.45 -1.51
CA GLY A 139 11.35 -2.47 -0.21
C GLY A 139 11.82 -3.58 0.73
N SER A 140 12.98 -4.19 0.47
CA SER A 140 13.53 -5.25 1.33
C SER A 140 14.17 -4.67 2.59
N THR A 141 14.84 -3.53 2.46
CA THR A 141 15.37 -2.72 3.56
C THR A 141 14.96 -1.26 3.41
N TRP A 142 14.92 -0.54 4.54
CA TRP A 142 14.45 0.84 4.64
C TRP A 142 15.41 1.71 5.43
N ILE A 143 15.71 2.89 4.89
CA ILE A 143 16.53 3.91 5.52
C ILE A 143 15.63 5.09 5.87
N ARG A 144 15.67 5.53 7.13
CA ARG A 144 14.98 6.74 7.61
C ARG A 144 15.93 7.92 7.55
N ALA A 145 15.60 8.95 6.79
CA ALA A 145 16.41 10.17 6.64
C ALA A 145 15.64 11.40 7.13
N LYS A 146 16.33 12.28 7.87
CA LYS A 146 15.81 13.57 8.31
C LYS A 146 15.80 14.54 7.13
N LEU A 147 14.70 15.28 6.96
CA LEU A 147 14.56 16.29 5.91
C LEU A 147 15.07 17.66 6.35
N PHE A 148 14.68 18.09 7.55
CA PHE A 148 14.98 19.44 8.04
C PHE A 148 15.65 19.39 9.41
N ASP A 149 16.70 20.19 9.59
CA ASP A 149 17.38 20.30 10.88
C ASP A 149 16.52 21.02 11.93
N ASN A 150 15.75 22.02 11.49
CA ASN A 150 14.78 22.78 12.27
C ASN A 150 13.34 22.37 11.92
N SER A 151 12.38 22.63 12.81
CA SER A 151 10.97 22.32 12.56
C SER A 151 10.48 23.09 11.32
N PRO A 152 9.69 22.49 10.42
CA PRO A 152 9.11 23.19 9.27
C PRO A 152 8.33 24.46 9.67
N ASN A 153 7.77 24.47 10.89
CA ASN A 153 7.05 25.62 11.44
C ASN A 153 7.95 26.85 11.71
N ASP A 154 9.28 26.65 11.78
CA ASP A 154 10.25 27.72 11.97
C ASP A 154 10.73 28.31 10.63
N MET A 155 10.32 27.73 9.50
CA MET A 155 10.75 28.15 8.15
C MET A 155 9.73 29.02 7.40
N ILE A 156 8.62 29.39 8.05
CA ILE A 156 7.68 30.38 7.52
C ILE A 156 8.04 31.73 8.15
N VAL A 157 8.86 32.52 7.44
CA VAL A 157 9.15 33.93 7.73
C VAL A 157 8.59 34.78 6.60
#